data_AF-A9V159-F1
#
_entry.id   AF-A9V159-F1
#
_cell.length_a   1.000
_cell.length_b   1.000
_cell.length_c   1.000
_cell.angle_alpha   90.00
_cell.angle_beta   90.00
_cell.angle_gamma   90.00
#
_symmetry.space_group_name_H-M   'P 1'
#
loop_
_entity.id
_entity.type
_entity.pdbx_description
1 polymer ?
#
loop_
_entity_poly.entity_id
_entity_poly.type
_entity_poly.pdbx_seq_one_letter_code
_entity_poly.pdbx_strand_id
1 'polypeptide(L)'
;MSDEIPLRYSWTFWYSNKKQRNRDNFDASMQKMCTVSTVKEFWNVYSFLQRPSELPICDLMLFRDGIRPVWEDDKNKSGGRWSLHLKKGIQASSRAWENLLLAIIGDQFTHSEEVCGVVLKIRQSDDSLCLWNRTASDAETRTTIGKDLRKVLRLDSGVLIKYKFHEQTEQPEDEITLLLFQPERGGPQPEAKPVAIDNERRTTCHTSNQTQFS
;
A
#
# COMPACT_ATOMS: atom_id res chain seq x y z
N MET A 1 26.00 -14.14 23.31
CA MET A 1 24.81 -14.80 22.73
C MET A 1 24.25 -13.80 21.72
N SER A 2 24.12 -14.17 20.45
CA SER A 2 23.48 -13.27 19.49
C SER A 2 21.99 -13.29 19.76
N ASP A 3 21.45 -12.20 20.31
CA ASP A 3 20.01 -12.00 20.50
C ASP A 3 19.34 -11.76 19.14
N GLU A 4 19.23 -12.82 18.35
CA GLU A 4 18.50 -12.76 17.09
C GLU A 4 17.00 -12.76 17.37
N ILE A 5 16.34 -11.66 16.97
CA ILE A 5 14.90 -11.49 17.13
C ILE A 5 14.19 -12.27 16.01
N PRO A 6 13.42 -13.33 16.33
CA PRO A 6 12.71 -14.11 15.33
C PRO A 6 11.52 -13.33 14.76
N LEU A 7 11.22 -13.55 13.49
CA LEU A 7 9.97 -13.10 12.88
C LEU A 7 8.84 -14.07 13.23
N ARG A 8 7.60 -13.59 13.30
CA ARG A 8 6.42 -14.44 13.52
C ARG A 8 6.26 -15.50 12.43
N TYR A 9 6.59 -15.13 11.19
CA TYR A 9 6.59 -16.01 10.03
C TYR A 9 7.89 -15.83 9.24
N SER A 10 8.35 -16.90 8.59
CA SER A 10 9.42 -16.80 7.60
C SER A 10 8.88 -16.21 6.30
N TRP A 11 9.69 -15.38 5.64
CA TRP A 11 9.34 -14.69 4.41
C TRP A 11 10.38 -14.93 3.33
N THR A 12 9.91 -15.15 2.11
CA THR A 12 10.74 -15.40 0.93
C THR A 12 10.67 -14.21 -0.02
N PHE A 13 11.83 -13.65 -0.37
CA PHE A 13 11.95 -12.66 -1.43
C PHE A 13 11.95 -13.34 -2.80
N TRP A 14 11.20 -12.76 -3.73
CA TRP A 14 11.16 -13.17 -5.13
C TRP A 14 11.37 -11.96 -6.04
N TYR A 15 11.90 -12.24 -7.22
CA TYR A 15 12.14 -11.24 -8.26
C TYR A 15 11.72 -11.78 -9.62
N SER A 16 11.16 -10.91 -10.45
CA SER A 16 10.89 -11.24 -11.86
C SER A 16 11.27 -10.08 -12.78
N ASN A 17 12.10 -10.38 -13.78
CA ASN A 17 12.47 -9.43 -14.83
C ASN A 17 11.60 -9.62 -16.07
N LYS A 18 10.76 -8.63 -16.39
CA LYS A 18 9.85 -8.71 -17.55
C LYS A 18 10.56 -8.67 -18.89
N LYS A 19 11.78 -8.13 -19.00
CA LYS A 19 12.54 -8.10 -20.27
C LYS A 19 13.06 -9.47 -20.69
N GLN A 20 13.23 -10.39 -19.75
CA GLN A 20 13.64 -11.78 -20.02
C GLN A 20 12.44 -12.72 -20.20
N ARG A 21 11.21 -12.16 -20.24
CA ARG A 21 9.98 -12.92 -20.35
C ARG A 21 9.73 -13.32 -21.80
N ASN A 22 10.17 -14.52 -22.19
CA ASN A 22 9.62 -15.19 -23.37
C ASN A 22 8.11 -15.40 -23.17
N ARG A 23 7.31 -15.18 -24.22
CA ARG A 23 5.83 -15.15 -24.17
C ARG A 23 5.20 -16.41 -23.58
N ASP A 24 5.91 -17.54 -23.61
CA ASP A 24 5.32 -18.85 -23.33
C ASP A 24 5.50 -19.35 -21.88
N ASN A 25 6.27 -18.67 -21.03
CA ASN A 25 6.49 -19.11 -19.63
C ASN A 25 6.45 -17.94 -18.63
N PHE A 26 5.27 -17.69 -18.05
CA PHE A 26 5.11 -16.76 -16.93
C PHE A 26 5.91 -17.22 -15.69
N ASP A 27 5.83 -18.51 -15.36
CA ASP A 27 6.50 -19.14 -14.21
C ASP A 27 8.04 -19.17 -14.33
N ALA A 28 8.59 -19.29 -15.54
CA ALA A 28 10.06 -19.37 -15.71
C ALA A 28 10.77 -18.03 -15.49
N SER A 29 10.03 -16.91 -15.42
CA SER A 29 10.60 -15.57 -15.26
C SER A 29 10.69 -15.12 -13.80
N MET A 30 10.26 -15.96 -12.85
CA MET A 30 10.20 -15.64 -11.43
C MET A 30 11.23 -16.45 -10.66
N GLN A 31 12.06 -15.75 -9.88
CA GLN A 31 13.19 -16.33 -9.19
C GLN A 31 13.02 -16.17 -7.68
N LYS A 32 13.09 -17.29 -6.96
CA LYS A 32 13.25 -17.27 -5.50
C LYS A 32 14.65 -16.77 -5.18
N MET A 33 14.76 -15.69 -4.40
CA MET A 33 16.05 -15.09 -4.04
C MET A 33 16.59 -15.70 -2.75
N CYS A 34 15.88 -15.48 -1.64
CA CYS A 34 16.25 -15.97 -0.31
C CYS A 34 15.03 -16.00 0.61
N THR A 35 15.15 -16.76 1.69
CA THR A 35 14.16 -16.84 2.76
C THR A 35 14.78 -16.30 4.04
N VAL A 36 14.03 -15.46 4.76
CA VAL A 36 14.44 -14.86 6.04
C VAL A 36 13.45 -15.25 7.12
N SER A 37 13.97 -15.46 8.32
CA SER A 37 13.24 -15.92 9.51
C SER A 37 13.52 -15.07 10.75
N THR A 38 14.53 -14.20 10.70
CA THR A 38 14.86 -13.24 11.77
C THR A 38 14.91 -11.80 11.27
N VAL A 39 14.77 -10.83 12.17
CA VAL A 39 14.90 -9.39 11.87
C VAL A 39 16.26 -9.08 11.26
N LYS A 40 17.32 -9.72 11.78
CA LYS A 40 18.69 -9.54 11.29
C LYS A 40 18.86 -10.07 9.87
N GLU A 41 18.33 -11.25 9.58
CA GLU A 41 18.33 -11.80 8.21
C GLU A 41 17.58 -10.88 7.23
N PHE A 42 16.43 -10.33 7.63
CA PHE A 42 15.72 -9.35 6.82
C PHE A 42 16.59 -8.15 6.46
N TRP A 43 17.25 -7.51 7.44
CA TRP A 43 18.10 -6.35 7.18
C TRP A 43 19.36 -6.70 6.38
N ASN A 44 19.93 -7.88 6.59
CA ASN A 44 21.06 -8.39 5.80
C ASN A 44 20.71 -8.60 4.32
N VAL A 45 19.43 -8.79 3.99
CA VAL A 45 18.97 -8.85 2.60
C VAL A 45 18.58 -7.46 2.12
N TYR A 46 17.67 -6.81 2.83
CA TYR A 46 17.03 -5.57 2.40
C TYR A 46 18.02 -4.42 2.21
N SER A 47 19.06 -4.32 3.04
CA SER A 47 20.09 -3.27 2.93
C SER A 47 20.92 -3.33 1.64
N PHE A 48 20.98 -4.48 0.98
CA PHE A 48 21.68 -4.67 -0.30
C PHE A 48 20.75 -4.63 -1.52
N LEU A 49 19.43 -4.55 -1.32
CA LEU A 49 18.48 -4.40 -2.41
C LEU A 49 18.50 -2.97 -2.94
N GLN A 50 18.53 -2.85 -4.28
CA GLN A 50 18.31 -1.55 -4.90
C GLN A 50 16.91 -1.04 -4.60
N ARG A 51 16.78 0.28 -4.41
CA ARG A 51 15.49 0.90 -4.14
C ARG A 51 14.57 0.75 -5.36
N PRO A 52 13.24 0.55 -5.17
CA PRO A 52 12.30 0.47 -6.28
C PRO A 52 12.39 1.63 -7.28
N SER A 53 12.66 2.85 -6.83
CA SER A 53 12.84 4.02 -7.69
C SER A 53 14.03 3.95 -8.65
N GLU A 54 15.00 3.06 -8.41
CA GLU A 54 16.23 2.91 -9.18
C GLU A 54 16.26 1.62 -10.01
N LEU A 55 15.26 0.75 -9.82
CA LEU A 55 15.17 -0.52 -10.52
C LEU A 55 14.57 -0.36 -11.92
N PRO A 56 14.98 -1.21 -12.89
CA PRO A 56 14.29 -1.31 -14.16
C PRO A 56 12.88 -1.89 -13.99
N ILE A 57 12.12 -1.97 -15.09
CA ILE A 57 10.81 -2.63 -15.10
C ILE A 57 10.96 -4.09 -14.63
N CYS A 58 10.44 -4.37 -13.44
CA CYS A 58 10.48 -5.67 -12.79
C CYS A 58 9.30 -5.83 -11.82
N ASP A 59 9.19 -7.01 -11.23
CA ASP A 59 8.32 -7.26 -10.09
C ASP A 59 9.18 -7.69 -8.89
N LEU A 60 9.06 -7.00 -7.76
CA LEU A 60 9.60 -7.40 -6.46
C LEU A 60 8.50 -8.01 -5.62
N MET A 61 8.80 -9.09 -4.89
CA MET A 61 7.78 -9.78 -4.11
C MET A 61 8.36 -10.27 -2.79
N LEU A 62 7.55 -10.23 -1.73
CA LEU A 62 7.83 -10.87 -0.45
C LEU A 62 6.61 -11.70 -0.07
N PHE A 63 6.76 -13.01 -0.01
CA PHE A 63 5.68 -13.94 0.31
C PHE A 63 6.06 -14.81 1.49
N ARG A 64 5.07 -15.21 2.28
CA ARG A 64 5.30 -16.14 3.38
C ARG A 64 5.93 -17.42 2.85
N ASP A 65 6.87 -17.97 3.60
CA ASP A 65 7.57 -19.18 3.17
C ASP A 65 6.58 -20.33 2.92
N GLY A 66 6.84 -21.09 1.86
CA GLY A 66 5.94 -22.13 1.36
C GLY A 66 4.76 -21.62 0.51
N ILE A 67 4.56 -20.31 0.33
CA ILE A 67 3.55 -19.73 -0.58
C ILE A 67 4.23 -19.16 -1.82
N ARG A 68 3.87 -19.67 -3.00
CA ARG A 68 4.36 -19.11 -4.27
C ARG A 68 3.56 -17.86 -4.63
N PRO A 69 4.17 -16.80 -5.19
CA PRO A 69 3.47 -15.56 -5.55
C PRO A 69 2.75 -15.68 -6.90
N VAL A 70 1.96 -16.75 -7.05
CA VAL A 70 1.14 -17.09 -8.21
C VAL A 70 -0.28 -17.38 -7.74
N TRP A 71 -1.29 -17.12 -8.57
CA TRP A 71 -2.69 -17.26 -8.14
C TRP A 71 -3.10 -18.73 -8.05
N GLU A 72 -2.40 -19.62 -8.75
CA GLU A 72 -2.57 -21.07 -8.76
C GLU A 72 -2.12 -21.75 -7.46
N ASP A 73 -1.38 -21.04 -6.59
CA ASP A 73 -1.00 -21.55 -5.29
C ASP A 73 -2.25 -21.80 -4.43
N ASP A 74 -2.30 -22.93 -3.72
CA ASP A 74 -3.45 -23.32 -2.91
C ASP A 74 -3.81 -22.29 -1.84
N LYS A 75 -2.83 -21.49 -1.38
CA LYS A 75 -3.06 -20.40 -0.42
C LYS A 75 -3.50 -19.09 -1.06
N ASN A 76 -3.44 -18.96 -2.39
CA ASN A 76 -3.82 -17.74 -3.10
C ASN A 76 -5.08 -17.89 -3.95
N LYS A 77 -5.43 -19.11 -4.40
CA LYS A 77 -6.51 -19.33 -5.39
C LYS A 77 -7.86 -18.75 -4.97
N SER A 78 -8.31 -19.03 -3.75
CA SER A 78 -9.56 -18.51 -3.19
C SER A 78 -9.41 -17.14 -2.52
N GLY A 79 -8.25 -16.51 -2.73
CA GLY A 79 -7.84 -15.25 -2.14
C GLY A 79 -8.08 -14.08 -3.06
N GLY A 80 -7.46 -12.96 -2.69
CA GLY A 80 -7.53 -11.73 -3.45
C GLY A 80 -6.38 -10.80 -3.12
N ARG A 81 -6.45 -9.60 -3.67
CA ARG A 81 -5.43 -8.57 -3.49
C ARG A 81 -6.00 -7.17 -3.35
N TRP A 82 -5.48 -6.45 -2.37
CA TRP A 82 -5.57 -4.98 -2.31
C TRP A 82 -4.50 -4.39 -3.22
N SER A 83 -4.87 -3.42 -4.07
CA SER A 83 -4.00 -2.81 -5.07
C SER A 83 -4.01 -1.30 -4.95
N LEU A 84 -2.84 -0.72 -4.72
CA LEU A 84 -2.59 0.71 -4.71
C LEU A 84 -1.80 1.10 -5.96
N HIS A 85 -2.32 2.06 -6.72
CA HIS A 85 -1.61 2.64 -7.86
C HIS A 85 -0.78 3.83 -7.38
N LEU A 86 0.51 3.79 -7.66
CA LEU A 86 1.49 4.79 -7.24
C LEU A 86 1.98 5.52 -8.48
N LYS A 87 1.59 6.80 -8.58
CA LYS A 87 2.10 7.68 -9.64
C LYS A 87 3.62 7.81 -9.52
N LYS A 88 4.29 7.93 -10.66
CA LYS A 88 5.72 8.23 -10.68
C LYS A 88 5.98 9.57 -10.01
N GLY A 89 6.65 9.50 -8.87
CA GLY A 89 7.13 10.63 -8.09
C GLY A 89 8.44 10.22 -7.42
N ILE A 90 9.17 11.19 -6.91
CA ILE A 90 10.44 10.94 -6.23
C ILE A 90 10.12 10.11 -4.97
N GLN A 91 10.42 8.81 -5.01
CA GLN A 91 10.39 7.84 -3.90
C GLN A 91 9.02 7.33 -3.40
N ALA A 92 7.91 7.62 -4.09
CA ALA A 92 6.59 7.14 -3.65
C ALA A 92 6.52 5.59 -3.55
N SER A 93 7.02 4.88 -4.58
CA SER A 93 7.08 3.42 -4.58
C SER A 93 8.09 2.85 -3.59
N SER A 94 9.27 3.46 -3.47
CA SER A 94 10.29 3.02 -2.50
C SER A 94 9.79 3.10 -1.06
N ARG A 95 9.16 4.23 -0.66
CA ARG A 95 8.64 4.41 0.70
C ARG A 95 7.44 3.49 0.99
N ALA A 96 6.51 3.36 0.05
CA ALA A 96 5.34 2.50 0.22
C ALA A 96 5.75 1.02 0.33
N TRP A 97 6.72 0.59 -0.47
CA TRP A 97 7.31 -0.75 -0.39
C TRP A 97 7.94 -1.00 0.98
N GLU A 98 8.85 -0.13 1.41
CA GLU A 98 9.55 -0.25 2.69
C GLU A 98 8.57 -0.31 3.87
N ASN A 99 7.64 0.66 3.95
CA ASN A 99 6.65 0.71 5.02
C ASN A 99 5.82 -0.57 5.09
N LEU A 100 5.43 -1.13 3.94
CA LEU A 100 4.63 -2.35 3.90
C LEU A 100 5.45 -3.58 4.28
N LEU A 101 6.71 -3.70 3.83
CA LEU A 101 7.59 -4.79 4.26
C LEU A 101 7.79 -4.77 5.77
N LEU A 102 8.09 -3.59 6.35
CA LEU A 102 8.28 -3.44 7.79
C LEU A 102 7.01 -3.75 8.58
N ALA A 103 5.84 -3.34 8.07
CA ALA A 103 4.55 -3.67 8.69
C ALA A 103 4.26 -5.18 8.67
N ILE A 104 4.60 -5.86 7.57
CA ILE A 104 4.39 -7.30 7.41
C ILE A 104 5.31 -8.10 8.35
N ILE A 105 6.62 -7.84 8.32
CA ILE A 105 7.57 -8.58 9.18
C ILE A 105 7.40 -8.22 10.66
N GLY A 106 6.94 -6.99 10.94
CA GLY A 106 6.62 -6.50 12.27
C GLY A 106 5.23 -6.86 12.77
N ASP A 107 4.50 -7.72 12.06
CA ASP A 107 3.19 -8.27 12.48
C ASP A 107 2.15 -7.19 12.82
N GLN A 108 2.08 -6.12 12.02
CA GLN A 108 1.23 -4.95 12.29
C GLN A 108 -0.21 -5.06 11.74
N PHE A 109 -0.54 -6.18 11.07
CA PHE A 109 -1.89 -6.45 10.57
C PHE A 109 -2.69 -7.23 11.60
N THR A 110 -3.95 -6.84 11.82
CA THR A 110 -4.85 -7.50 12.77
C THR A 110 -5.08 -8.97 12.41
N HIS A 111 -5.20 -9.27 11.11
CA HIS A 111 -5.35 -10.62 10.55
C HIS A 111 -4.08 -11.03 9.79
N SER A 112 -2.93 -11.05 10.47
CA SER A 112 -1.64 -11.34 9.81
C SER A 112 -1.53 -12.76 9.27
N GLU A 113 -2.30 -13.70 9.82
CA GLU A 113 -2.42 -15.07 9.34
C GLU A 113 -3.04 -15.19 7.95
N GLU A 114 -3.87 -14.22 7.56
CA GLU A 114 -4.52 -14.14 6.26
C GLU A 114 -3.61 -13.52 5.19
N VAL A 115 -2.57 -12.77 5.58
CA VAL A 115 -1.62 -12.16 4.65
C VAL A 115 -0.73 -13.24 4.03
N CYS A 116 -0.81 -13.37 2.70
CA CYS A 116 0.05 -14.28 1.94
C CYS A 116 1.37 -13.64 1.54
N GLY A 117 1.32 -12.37 1.13
CA GLY A 117 2.50 -11.65 0.65
C GLY A 117 2.18 -10.33 -0.03
N VAL A 118 3.23 -9.68 -0.52
CA VAL A 118 3.16 -8.40 -1.20
C VAL A 118 3.93 -8.45 -2.52
N VAL A 119 3.40 -7.79 -3.54
CA VAL A 119 4.02 -7.61 -4.85
C VAL A 119 4.11 -6.13 -5.17
N LEU A 120 5.31 -5.63 -5.48
CA LEU A 120 5.52 -4.33 -6.11
C LEU A 120 5.83 -4.52 -7.59
N LYS A 121 4.96 -4.02 -8.44
CA LYS A 121 5.09 -4.03 -9.90
C LYS A 121 5.66 -2.69 -10.34
N ILE A 122 6.91 -2.68 -10.80
CA ILE A 122 7.56 -1.48 -11.31
C ILE A 122 7.29 -1.39 -12.80
N ARG A 123 6.66 -0.30 -13.26
CA ARG A 123 6.32 -0.09 -14.68
C ARG A 123 6.82 1.28 -15.17
N GLN A 124 6.64 1.53 -16.46
CA GLN A 124 7.04 2.79 -17.08
C GLN A 124 6.11 3.95 -16.69
N SER A 125 4.81 3.72 -16.68
CA SER A 125 3.80 4.75 -16.38
C SER A 125 3.58 4.92 -14.88
N ASP A 126 3.13 3.87 -14.19
CA ASP A 126 2.76 3.89 -12.78
C ASP A 126 3.14 2.58 -12.11
N ASP A 127 3.59 2.65 -10.86
CA ASP A 127 3.90 1.46 -10.08
C ASP A 127 2.62 0.93 -9.41
N SER A 128 2.55 -0.37 -9.17
CA SER A 128 1.42 -0.99 -8.45
C SER A 128 1.91 -1.78 -7.26
N LEU A 129 1.47 -1.40 -6.06
CA LEU A 129 1.73 -2.13 -4.83
C LEU A 129 0.51 -2.98 -4.49
N CYS A 130 0.70 -4.30 -4.36
CA CYS A 130 -0.38 -5.26 -4.16
C CYS A 130 -0.15 -6.09 -2.90
N LEU A 131 -1.08 -6.07 -1.95
CA LEU A 131 -1.08 -6.96 -0.78
C LEU A 131 -2.05 -8.12 -1.03
N TRP A 132 -1.61 -9.36 -0.87
CA TRP A 132 -2.39 -10.56 -1.15
C TRP A 132 -2.84 -11.21 0.17
N ASN A 133 -4.09 -11.67 0.20
CA ASN A 133 -4.66 -12.42 1.31
C ASN A 133 -5.32 -13.72 0.85
N ARG A 134 -5.40 -14.69 1.78
CA ARG A 134 -5.79 -16.07 1.52
C ARG A 134 -7.28 -16.24 1.19
N THR A 135 -8.14 -15.53 1.90
CA THR A 135 -9.60 -15.72 1.81
C THR A 135 -10.27 -14.44 1.35
N ALA A 136 -10.77 -14.42 0.11
CA ALA A 136 -11.45 -13.24 -0.40
C ALA A 136 -12.92 -13.14 -0.01
N SER A 137 -13.58 -14.25 0.31
CA SER A 137 -15.00 -14.29 0.66
C SER A 137 -15.32 -13.65 2.01
N ASP A 138 -14.36 -13.61 2.94
CA ASP A 138 -14.52 -12.96 4.24
C ASP A 138 -14.45 -11.44 4.10
N ALA A 139 -15.61 -10.79 4.16
CA ALA A 139 -15.73 -9.35 4.01
C ALA A 139 -15.19 -8.56 5.20
N GLU A 140 -15.31 -9.08 6.42
CA GLU A 140 -14.85 -8.40 7.64
C GLU A 140 -13.33 -8.37 7.67
N THR A 141 -12.70 -9.54 7.54
CA THR A 141 -11.24 -9.66 7.52
C THR A 141 -10.64 -8.84 6.37
N ARG A 142 -11.24 -8.91 5.18
CA ARG A 142 -10.82 -8.10 4.03
C ARG A 142 -10.87 -6.61 4.33
N THR A 143 -11.96 -6.14 4.94
CA THR A 143 -12.14 -4.72 5.30
C THR A 143 -11.10 -4.27 6.32
N THR A 144 -10.87 -5.07 7.36
CA THR A 144 -9.86 -4.79 8.39
C THR A 144 -8.45 -4.73 7.79
N ILE A 145 -8.08 -5.68 6.92
CA ILE A 145 -6.79 -5.65 6.19
C ILE A 145 -6.66 -4.36 5.36
N GLY A 146 -7.74 -3.92 4.70
CA GLY A 146 -7.74 -2.67 3.94
C GLY A 146 -7.54 -1.43 4.82
N LYS A 147 -8.18 -1.38 6.00
CA LYS A 147 -7.99 -0.32 7.00
C LYS A 147 -6.55 -0.30 7.54
N ASP A 148 -6.00 -1.46 7.89
CA ASP A 148 -4.62 -1.61 8.36
C ASP A 148 -3.62 -1.19 7.28
N LEU A 149 -3.82 -1.62 6.03
CA LEU A 149 -3.00 -1.24 4.88
C LEU A 149 -2.95 0.29 4.70
N ARG A 150 -4.10 0.97 4.79
CA ARG A 150 -4.17 2.44 4.74
C ARG A 150 -3.37 3.09 5.86
N LYS A 151 -3.50 2.57 7.09
CA LYS A 151 -2.81 3.09 8.28
C LYS A 151 -1.29 2.94 8.17
N VAL A 152 -0.80 1.75 7.82
CA VAL A 152 0.66 1.48 7.75
C VAL A 152 1.32 2.25 6.60
N LEU A 153 0.62 2.44 5.49
CA LEU A 153 1.09 3.24 4.37
C LEU A 153 0.89 4.76 4.58
N ARG A 154 0.21 5.17 5.65
CA ARG A 154 -0.12 6.57 5.98
C ARG A 154 -0.81 7.29 4.82
N LEU A 155 -1.81 6.64 4.21
CA LEU A 155 -2.50 7.17 3.04
C LEU A 155 -3.62 8.11 3.44
N ASP A 156 -3.72 9.25 2.76
CA ASP A 156 -4.82 10.20 2.91
C ASP A 156 -6.17 9.58 2.53
N SER A 157 -7.25 10.08 3.12
CA SER A 157 -8.61 9.57 2.90
C SER A 157 -9.07 9.60 1.44
N GLY A 158 -8.47 10.45 0.59
CA GLY A 158 -8.78 10.51 -0.84
C GLY A 158 -8.06 9.45 -1.70
N VAL A 159 -7.08 8.73 -1.15
CA VAL A 159 -6.31 7.73 -1.92
C VAL A 159 -7.12 6.45 -2.07
N LEU A 160 -7.33 6.04 -3.32
CA LEU A 160 -8.07 4.83 -3.69
C LEU A 160 -7.19 3.57 -3.57
N ILE A 161 -7.68 2.57 -2.80
CA ILE A 161 -7.11 1.22 -2.78
C ILE A 161 -8.19 0.27 -3.26
N LYS A 162 -7.92 -0.50 -4.31
CA LYS A 162 -8.91 -1.39 -4.93
C LYS A 162 -8.70 -2.83 -4.47
N TYR A 163 -9.78 -3.55 -4.21
CA TYR A 163 -9.71 -4.99 -3.97
C TYR A 163 -10.13 -5.78 -5.20
N LYS A 164 -9.42 -6.88 -5.49
CA LYS A 164 -9.76 -7.81 -6.57
C LYS A 164 -9.57 -9.25 -6.13
N PHE A 165 -10.57 -10.09 -6.42
CA PHE A 165 -10.51 -11.54 -6.22
C PHE A 165 -9.55 -12.16 -7.25
N HIS A 166 -8.85 -13.24 -6.87
CA HIS A 166 -7.98 -13.95 -7.81
C HIS A 166 -8.78 -14.82 -8.77
N GLU A 167 -9.77 -15.56 -8.27
CA GLU A 167 -10.79 -16.17 -9.09
C GLU A 167 -11.58 -15.06 -9.79
N GLN A 168 -11.58 -15.05 -11.13
CA GLN A 168 -12.30 -14.07 -11.96
C GLN A 168 -13.81 -14.27 -11.80
N THR A 169 -14.38 -13.74 -10.73
CA THR A 169 -15.79 -13.42 -10.68
C THR A 169 -15.92 -11.96 -11.12
N GLU A 170 -16.74 -11.69 -12.13
CA GLU A 170 -17.12 -10.33 -12.53
C GLU A 170 -17.90 -9.67 -11.39
N GLN A 171 -17.19 -9.22 -10.37
CA GLN A 171 -17.73 -8.43 -9.26
C GLN A 171 -17.21 -7.00 -9.45
N PRO A 172 -18.09 -5.98 -9.44
CA PRO A 172 -17.67 -4.61 -9.70
C PRO A 172 -16.59 -4.17 -8.71
N GLU A 173 -15.40 -3.82 -9.22
CA GLU A 173 -14.20 -3.42 -8.47
C GLU A 173 -14.45 -2.23 -7.51
N ASP A 174 -15.58 -1.54 -7.69
CA ASP A 174 -15.90 -0.27 -7.06
C ASP A 174 -16.67 -0.42 -5.71
N GLU A 175 -17.48 -1.45 -5.49
CA GLU A 175 -18.30 -1.55 -4.26
C GLU A 175 -17.47 -1.77 -2.99
N ILE A 176 -16.49 -2.69 -3.03
CA ILE A 176 -15.62 -2.99 -1.88
C ILE A 176 -14.70 -1.82 -1.57
N THR A 177 -14.27 -1.13 -2.63
CA THR A 177 -13.46 0.08 -2.52
C THR A 177 -14.25 1.16 -1.79
N LEU A 178 -15.50 1.42 -2.19
CA LEU A 178 -16.39 2.44 -1.60
C LEU A 178 -16.74 2.21 -0.13
N LEU A 179 -16.82 0.95 0.34
CA LEU A 179 -17.11 0.63 1.74
C LEU A 179 -16.03 1.13 2.71
N LEU A 180 -14.77 1.22 2.27
CA LEU A 180 -13.68 1.79 3.08
C LEU A 180 -13.68 3.32 3.15
N PHE A 181 -14.48 4.00 2.32
CA PHE A 181 -14.60 5.45 2.28
C PHE A 181 -15.91 5.97 2.90
N GLN A 182 -16.75 5.09 3.46
CA GLN A 182 -17.92 5.57 4.19
C GLN A 182 -17.44 6.22 5.50
N PRO A 183 -17.80 7.50 5.78
CA PRO A 183 -17.56 8.07 7.08
C PRO A 183 -18.28 7.20 8.12
N GLU A 184 -17.57 6.82 9.18
CA GLU A 184 -18.11 6.06 10.31
C GLU A 184 -19.43 6.71 10.74
N ARG A 185 -20.57 6.04 10.53
CA ARG A 185 -21.87 6.51 11.00
C ARG A 185 -21.85 6.44 12.54
N GLY A 186 -21.48 7.52 13.21
CA GLY A 186 -21.67 7.65 14.66
C GLY A 186 -20.56 8.25 15.50
N GLY A 187 -19.58 8.96 14.93
CA GLY A 187 -18.67 9.79 15.73
C GLY A 187 -19.30 11.16 16.06
N PRO A 188 -19.22 11.69 17.30
CA PRO A 188 -19.68 13.04 17.59
C PRO A 188 -18.93 14.03 16.70
N GLN A 189 -19.66 14.85 15.93
CA GLN A 189 -19.06 16.00 15.26
C GLN A 189 -18.48 16.92 16.34
N PRO A 190 -17.23 17.41 16.19
CA PRO A 190 -16.79 18.54 17.02
C PRO A 190 -17.66 19.74 16.64
N GLU A 191 -18.43 20.24 17.61
CA GLU A 191 -19.20 21.47 17.45
C GLU A 191 -18.26 22.60 17.01
N ALA A 192 -18.51 23.13 15.81
CA ALA A 192 -17.85 24.34 15.35
C ALA A 192 -18.28 25.48 16.26
N LYS A 193 -17.38 25.95 17.14
CA LYS A 193 -17.60 27.21 17.87
C LYS A 193 -17.72 28.33 16.84
N PRO A 194 -18.81 29.12 16.85
CA PRO A 194 -18.93 30.25 15.95
C PRO A 194 -17.84 31.27 16.29
N VAL A 195 -17.03 31.61 15.29
CA VAL A 195 -16.09 32.73 15.35
C VAL A 195 -16.94 34.00 15.38
N ALA A 196 -16.94 34.69 16.52
CA ALA A 196 -17.53 36.02 16.64
C ALA A 196 -16.76 36.97 15.72
N ILE A 197 -17.45 37.53 14.72
CA ILE A 197 -16.92 38.63 13.92
C ILE A 197 -17.22 39.89 14.70
N ASP A 198 -16.23 40.35 15.46
CA ASP A 198 -16.29 41.61 16.19
C ASP A 198 -16.19 42.75 15.16
N ASN A 199 -17.30 43.44 14.94
CA ASN A 199 -17.42 44.45 13.90
C ASN A 199 -17.75 45.80 14.55
N GLU A 200 -16.78 46.40 15.23
CA GLU A 200 -16.89 47.77 15.70
C GLU A 200 -15.56 48.56 15.60
N ARG A 201 -15.66 49.68 14.87
CA ARG A 201 -14.92 50.96 14.99
C ARG A 201 -13.55 51.07 14.31
N ARG A 202 -13.53 51.83 13.20
CA ARG A 202 -13.07 53.25 13.18
C ARG A 202 -13.26 53.86 11.78
N THR A 203 -14.26 54.72 11.64
CA THR A 203 -14.18 56.20 11.48
C THR A 203 -13.67 56.73 10.14
N THR A 204 -14.57 57.52 9.57
CA THR A 204 -14.54 58.45 8.45
C THR A 204 -13.47 59.55 8.52
N CYS A 205 -12.81 59.85 7.39
CA CYS A 205 -12.34 61.18 6.95
C CYS A 205 -12.44 61.22 5.41
N HIS A 206 -13.55 61.68 4.81
CA HIS A 206 -13.77 63.03 4.28
C HIS A 206 -12.59 63.68 3.52
N THR A 207 -12.73 63.66 2.18
CA THR A 207 -12.57 64.77 1.20
C THR A 207 -11.31 65.64 1.23
N SER A 208 -10.53 65.63 0.14
CA SER A 208 -10.61 66.64 -0.94
C SER A 208 -9.40 66.60 -1.88
N ASN A 209 -9.71 66.60 -3.19
CA ASN A 209 -9.11 67.36 -4.30
C ASN A 209 -7.60 67.33 -4.64
N GLN A 210 -7.39 67.24 -5.97
CA GLN A 210 -6.42 68.00 -6.78
C GLN A 210 -4.95 67.53 -6.65
N THR A 211 -4.08 67.37 -7.67
CA THR A 211 -3.97 67.85 -9.06
C THR A 211 -2.79 67.09 -9.70
N GLN A 212 -2.99 66.48 -10.88
CA GLN A 212 -2.21 66.71 -12.11
C GLN A 212 -0.66 66.80 -12.01
N PHE A 213 0.07 65.88 -12.63
CA PHE A 213 0.85 66.09 -13.88
C PHE A 213 1.98 65.04 -14.02
N SER A 214 2.06 64.54 -15.27
CA SER A 214 3.21 63.99 -16.01
C SER A 214 3.85 62.68 -15.56
#